data_AF-A0A0F9DUF0-F1
#
_entry.id   AF-A0A0F9DUF0-F1
#
_cell.length_a   1.000
_cell.length_b   1.000
_cell.length_c   1.000
_cell.angle_alpha   90.00
_cell.angle_beta   90.00
_cell.angle_gamma   90.00
#
_symmetry.space_group_name_H-M   'P 1'
#
loop_
_entity.id
_entity.type
_entity.pdbx_description
1 polymer ?
#
loop_
_entity_poly.entity_id
_entity_poly.type
_entity_poly.pdbx_seq_one_letter_code
_entity_poly.pdbx_strand_id
1 'polypeptide(L)'
;MLTVEKIGGSSMSKFGDVLRNIIIGSRKKGDYFGRIFIVSAYGGVTNWLLEHKKTGEPGVYDFFVRGEDYQAELGKLLGKFIEINKTLKDIKLDQKIADDFITNRIKQSRDYLNSLAEVMASGYVNHQNILLAAREILASIGEAHSAFNSVNILQNNGINATVDDVQVYHLTYNTIGQRGLPLLLPAIDWIKQYRRFLASRVAIMLALARFAWKTKTKGGQTAVDA
;
A
#
# COMPACT_ATOMS: atom_id res chain seq x y z
N MET A 1 15.17 15.38 -7.57
CA MET A 1 15.74 14.48 -6.54
C MET A 1 14.69 13.43 -6.21
N LEU A 2 15.04 12.15 -6.11
CA LEU A 2 14.09 11.11 -5.69
C LEU A 2 14.00 11.14 -4.15
N THR A 3 12.79 11.05 -3.61
CA THR A 3 12.56 10.95 -2.17
C THR A 3 11.68 9.76 -1.85
N VAL A 4 11.95 9.12 -0.71
CA VAL A 4 11.13 8.04 -0.15
C VAL A 4 10.69 8.49 1.23
N GLU A 5 9.38 8.57 1.43
CA GLU A 5 8.77 9.12 2.64
C GLU A 5 7.84 8.09 3.27
N LYS A 6 8.07 7.76 4.54
CA LYS A 6 7.22 6.83 5.29
C LYS A 6 6.15 7.59 6.06
N ILE A 7 4.90 7.14 5.95
CA ILE A 7 3.74 7.69 6.65
C ILE A 7 3.20 6.62 7.59
N GLY A 8 3.37 6.83 8.90
CA GLY A 8 2.94 5.89 9.93
C GLY A 8 1.42 5.90 10.18
N GLY A 9 0.92 4.87 10.86
CA GLY A 9 -0.52 4.66 11.03
C GLY A 9 -1.26 5.79 11.76
N SER A 10 -0.65 6.40 12.78
CA SER A 10 -1.22 7.58 13.47
C SER A 10 -1.38 8.79 12.53
N SER A 11 -0.43 8.97 11.61
CA SER A 11 -0.52 10.01 10.58
C SER A 11 -1.57 9.66 9.52
N MET A 12 -1.71 8.38 9.17
CA MET A 12 -2.74 7.92 8.24
C MET A 12 -4.16 8.15 8.77
N SER A 13 -4.39 8.07 10.08
CA SER A 13 -5.67 8.47 10.69
C SER A 13 -6.00 9.96 10.52
N LYS A 14 -5.01 10.79 10.19
CA LYS A 14 -5.16 12.22 9.86
C LYS A 14 -4.76 12.49 8.42
N PHE A 15 -5.16 11.61 7.49
CA PHE A 15 -4.69 11.68 6.10
C PHE A 15 -5.00 13.02 5.41
N GLY A 16 -6.08 13.72 5.78
CA GLY A 16 -6.36 15.06 5.28
C GLY A 16 -5.24 16.07 5.60
N ASP A 17 -4.65 16.01 6.80
CA ASP A 17 -3.50 16.84 7.18
C ASP A 17 -2.23 16.41 6.45
N VAL A 18 -2.03 15.10 6.28
CA VAL A 18 -0.92 14.56 5.48
C VAL A 18 -0.99 15.06 4.04
N LEU A 19 -2.18 14.98 3.43
CA LEU A 19 -2.42 15.46 2.08
C LEU A 19 -2.07 16.95 1.95
N ARG A 20 -2.62 17.78 2.84
CA ARG A 20 -2.42 19.24 2.79
C ARG A 20 -1.00 19.66 3.11
N ASN A 21 -0.39 19.09 4.14
CA ASN A 21 0.87 19.59 4.70
C ASN A 21 2.11 18.88 4.13
N ILE A 22 2.01 17.58 3.82
CA ILE A 22 3.15 16.74 3.44
C ILE A 22 3.16 16.47 1.94
N ILE A 23 2.03 16.06 1.37
CA ILE A 23 1.98 15.68 -0.04
C ILE A 23 1.93 16.94 -0.91
N ILE A 24 0.89 17.77 -0.74
CA ILE A 24 0.75 19.05 -1.44
C ILE A 24 1.70 20.07 -0.83
N GLY A 25 1.54 20.39 0.46
CA GLY A 25 2.34 21.37 1.18
C GLY A 25 2.34 22.74 0.50
N SER A 26 3.45 23.47 0.61
CA SER A 26 3.68 24.73 -0.10
C SER A 26 4.21 24.55 -1.53
N ARG A 27 4.07 23.35 -2.12
CA ARG A 27 4.68 23.04 -3.42
C ARG A 27 3.90 23.65 -4.57
N LYS A 28 4.63 24.04 -5.62
CA LYS A 28 4.03 24.53 -6.87
C LYS A 28 3.50 23.35 -7.69
N LYS A 29 2.45 23.60 -8.46
CA LYS A 29 1.88 22.63 -9.40
C LYS A 29 2.97 22.16 -10.38
N GLY A 30 3.31 20.87 -10.35
CA GLY A 30 4.38 20.26 -11.15
C GLY A 30 5.57 19.74 -10.32
N ASP A 31 5.69 20.12 -9.05
CA ASP A 31 6.75 19.67 -8.13
C ASP A 31 6.32 18.49 -7.23
N TYR A 32 5.35 17.70 -7.71
CA TYR A 32 4.80 16.55 -6.98
C TYR A 32 5.51 15.23 -7.32
N PHE A 33 6.34 15.21 -8.36
CA PHE A 33 6.91 14.00 -8.94
C PHE A 33 8.27 13.62 -8.35
N GLY A 34 8.67 12.35 -8.51
CA GLY A 34 9.91 11.83 -7.94
C GLY A 34 9.81 11.55 -6.44
N ARG A 35 8.62 11.17 -5.96
CA ARG A 35 8.35 10.86 -4.55
C ARG A 35 7.70 9.49 -4.46
N ILE A 36 8.16 8.68 -3.52
CA ILE A 36 7.59 7.38 -3.18
C ILE A 36 7.10 7.48 -1.74
N PHE A 37 5.81 7.19 -1.53
CA PHE A 37 5.23 7.16 -0.19
C PHE A 37 5.04 5.71 0.25
N ILE A 38 5.61 5.37 1.40
CA ILE A 38 5.38 4.08 2.06
C ILE A 38 4.37 4.35 3.17
N VAL A 39 3.14 3.88 2.99
CA VAL A 39 2.05 4.09 3.95
C VAL A 39 1.85 2.84 4.81
N SER A 40 1.60 3.05 6.10
CA SER A 40 1.09 2.00 6.98
C SER A 40 -0.44 1.94 6.93
N ALA A 41 -1.02 0.86 7.44
CA ALA A 41 -2.46 0.81 7.71
C ALA A 41 -2.94 1.99 8.59
N TYR A 42 -4.22 2.35 8.49
CA TYR A 42 -4.84 3.34 9.37
C TYR A 42 -4.71 2.94 10.86
N GLY A 43 -4.66 3.92 11.75
CA GLY A 43 -4.57 3.67 13.19
C GLY A 43 -5.67 2.72 13.68
N GLY A 44 -5.27 1.69 14.44
CA GLY A 44 -6.18 0.65 14.97
C GLY A 44 -6.42 -0.54 14.04
N VAL A 45 -6.26 -0.38 12.72
CA VAL A 45 -6.56 -1.46 11.75
C VAL A 45 -5.71 -2.71 11.96
N THR A 46 -4.40 -2.56 12.18
CA THR A 46 -3.52 -3.70 12.45
C THR A 46 -3.91 -4.45 13.73
N ASN A 47 -4.45 -3.76 14.73
CA ASN A 47 -4.89 -4.40 15.97
C ASN A 47 -6.14 -5.24 15.74
N TRP A 48 -7.09 -4.76 14.93
CA TRP A 48 -8.28 -5.54 14.57
C TRP A 48 -7.96 -6.76 13.70
N LEU A 49 -6.91 -6.65 12.86
CA LEU A 49 -6.46 -7.76 12.01
C LEU A 49 -5.68 -8.82 12.78
N LEU A 50 -4.81 -8.41 13.71
CA LEU A 50 -3.87 -9.30 14.39
C LEU A 50 -4.26 -9.52 15.85
N GLU A 51 -3.76 -8.67 16.74
CA GLU A 51 -4.03 -8.70 18.18
C GLU A 51 -3.74 -7.30 18.74
N HIS A 52 -4.52 -6.85 19.73
CA HIS A 52 -4.26 -5.56 20.34
C HIS A 52 -3.11 -5.67 21.37
N LYS A 53 -1.90 -5.30 20.98
CA LYS A 53 -0.67 -5.45 21.80
C LYS A 53 -0.74 -4.94 23.25
N LYS A 54 -1.61 -3.96 23.54
CA LYS A 54 -1.73 -3.35 24.88
C LYS A 54 -2.86 -3.93 25.73
N THR A 55 -3.94 -4.38 25.11
CA THR A 55 -5.16 -4.81 25.82
C THR A 55 -5.37 -6.32 25.72
N GLY A 56 -4.69 -6.99 24.79
CA GLY A 56 -4.88 -8.41 24.50
C GLY A 56 -6.20 -8.72 23.80
N GLU A 57 -6.95 -7.70 23.36
CA GLU A 57 -8.19 -7.92 22.61
C GLU A 57 -7.90 -8.69 21.31
N PRO A 58 -8.66 -9.75 21.03
CA PRO A 58 -8.39 -10.61 19.91
C PRO A 58 -8.70 -9.92 18.59
N GLY A 59 -7.77 -10.02 17.63
CA GLY A 59 -8.03 -9.66 16.24
C GLY A 59 -8.42 -10.88 15.41
N VAL A 60 -8.73 -10.68 14.12
CA VAL A 60 -9.12 -11.76 13.20
C VAL A 60 -8.13 -12.92 13.21
N TYR A 61 -6.83 -12.63 13.32
CA TYR A 61 -5.77 -13.63 13.41
C TYR A 61 -5.96 -14.59 14.59
N ASP A 62 -6.37 -14.11 15.76
CA ASP A 62 -6.56 -14.96 16.93
C ASP A 62 -7.71 -15.94 16.75
N PHE A 63 -8.81 -15.50 16.11
CA PHE A 63 -9.91 -16.40 15.74
C PHE A 63 -9.45 -17.46 14.74
N PHE A 64 -8.61 -17.09 13.76
CA PHE A 64 -8.02 -18.04 12.82
C PHE A 64 -7.13 -19.08 13.53
N VAL A 65 -6.25 -18.64 14.44
CA VAL A 65 -5.35 -19.52 15.21
C VAL A 65 -6.14 -20.53 16.06
N ARG A 66 -7.28 -20.11 16.63
CA ARG A 66 -8.13 -20.96 17.47
C ARG A 66 -9.08 -21.87 16.68
N GLY A 67 -9.12 -21.75 15.35
CA GLY A 67 -10.09 -22.45 14.52
C GLY A 67 -11.54 -22.00 14.75
N GLU A 68 -11.73 -20.78 15.24
CA GLU A 68 -13.03 -20.16 15.45
C GLU A 68 -13.53 -19.47 14.16
N ASP A 69 -14.71 -18.85 14.21
CA ASP A 69 -15.33 -18.19 13.05
C ASP A 69 -14.66 -16.84 12.71
N TYR A 70 -13.44 -16.91 12.17
CA TYR A 70 -12.71 -15.75 11.67
C TYR A 70 -13.38 -15.10 10.44
N GLN A 71 -14.28 -15.82 9.75
CA GLN A 71 -14.99 -15.28 8.59
C GLN A 71 -16.04 -14.26 9.03
N ALA A 72 -16.75 -14.51 10.13
CA ALA A 72 -17.63 -13.52 10.74
C ALA A 72 -16.87 -12.27 11.20
N GLU A 73 -15.67 -12.44 11.77
CA GLU A 73 -14.82 -11.32 12.19
C GLU A 73 -14.30 -10.50 11.00
N LEU A 74 -13.95 -11.13 9.87
CA LEU A 74 -13.66 -10.42 8.62
C LEU A 74 -14.85 -9.60 8.13
N GLY A 75 -16.08 -10.11 8.28
CA GLY A 75 -17.30 -9.36 7.97
C GLY A 75 -17.48 -8.12 8.85
N LYS A 76 -17.26 -8.25 10.16
CA LYS A 76 -17.28 -7.09 11.09
C LYS A 76 -16.18 -6.09 10.76
N LEU A 77 -14.99 -6.57 10.40
CA LEU A 77 -13.85 -5.74 10.01
C LEU A 77 -14.14 -4.96 8.72
N LEU A 78 -14.81 -5.55 7.74
CA LEU A 78 -15.25 -4.85 6.53
C LEU A 78 -16.11 -3.63 6.86
N GLY A 79 -17.04 -3.76 7.83
CA GLY A 79 -17.83 -2.61 8.31
C GLY A 79 -16.95 -1.47 8.84
N LYS A 80 -15.90 -1.78 9.60
CA LYS A 80 -14.94 -0.77 10.08
C LYS A 80 -14.18 -0.10 8.94
N PHE A 81 -13.80 -0.84 7.90
CA PHE A 81 -13.15 -0.29 6.72
C PHE A 81 -14.05 0.67 5.94
N ILE A 82 -15.33 0.33 5.78
CA ILE A 82 -16.34 1.20 5.14
C ILE A 82 -16.50 2.50 5.95
N GLU A 83 -16.56 2.41 7.28
CA GLU A 83 -16.62 3.62 8.12
C GLU A 83 -15.37 4.49 7.96
N ILE A 84 -14.18 3.91 7.85
CA ILE A 84 -12.96 4.68 7.53
C ILE A 84 -13.12 5.39 6.18
N ASN A 85 -13.57 4.70 5.13
CA ASN A 85 -13.76 5.30 3.81
C ASN A 85 -14.73 6.50 3.86
N LYS A 86 -15.83 6.37 4.61
CA LYS A 86 -16.80 7.44 4.82
C LYS A 86 -16.16 8.70 5.41
N THR A 87 -15.24 8.57 6.37
CA THR A 87 -14.54 9.73 6.96
C THR A 87 -13.63 10.47 5.98
N LEU A 88 -13.23 9.83 4.88
CA LEU A 88 -12.31 10.38 3.89
C LEU A 88 -13.03 11.00 2.68
N LYS A 89 -14.36 10.95 2.64
CA LYS A 89 -15.18 11.51 1.56
C LYS A 89 -14.92 13.02 1.36
N ASP A 90 -14.77 13.77 2.45
CA ASP A 90 -14.57 15.23 2.42
C ASP A 90 -13.24 15.63 1.79
N ILE A 91 -12.26 14.72 1.74
CA ILE A 91 -10.99 14.93 1.04
C ILE A 91 -10.97 14.32 -0.36
N LYS A 92 -12.16 14.09 -0.93
CA LYS A 92 -12.42 13.57 -2.28
C LYS A 92 -12.05 12.11 -2.47
N LEU A 93 -12.15 11.26 -1.45
CA LEU A 93 -12.19 9.82 -1.70
C LEU A 93 -13.48 9.48 -2.45
N ASP A 94 -13.36 8.75 -3.56
CA ASP A 94 -14.53 8.08 -4.16
C ASP A 94 -14.89 6.88 -3.29
N GLN A 95 -15.85 7.10 -2.40
CA GLN A 95 -16.25 6.11 -1.41
C GLN A 95 -16.71 4.81 -2.08
N LYS A 96 -17.48 4.87 -3.17
CA LYS A 96 -18.01 3.66 -3.81
C LYS A 96 -16.87 2.79 -4.35
N ILE A 97 -15.92 3.42 -5.05
CA ILE A 97 -14.76 2.71 -5.61
C ILE A 97 -13.89 2.13 -4.47
N ALA A 98 -13.70 2.88 -3.38
CA ALA A 98 -12.94 2.43 -2.22
C ALA A 98 -13.61 1.27 -1.47
N ASP A 99 -14.93 1.31 -1.30
CA ASP A 99 -15.73 0.26 -0.68
C ASP A 99 -15.72 -1.02 -1.52
N ASP A 100 -15.85 -0.89 -2.85
CA ASP A 100 -15.76 -2.01 -3.79
C ASP A 100 -14.35 -2.65 -3.74
N PHE A 101 -13.29 -1.85 -3.68
CA PHE A 101 -11.91 -2.33 -3.56
C PHE A 101 -11.69 -3.15 -2.29
N ILE A 102 -12.04 -2.60 -1.12
CA ILE A 102 -11.76 -3.26 0.16
C ILE A 102 -12.65 -4.49 0.37
N THR A 103 -13.89 -4.47 -0.13
CA THR A 103 -14.78 -5.63 -0.14
C THR A 103 -14.14 -6.79 -0.92
N ASN A 104 -13.63 -6.52 -2.12
CA ASN A 104 -12.94 -7.53 -2.94
C ASN A 104 -11.66 -8.03 -2.27
N ARG A 105 -10.89 -7.15 -1.63
CA ARG A 105 -9.68 -7.53 -0.89
C ARG A 105 -10.00 -8.44 0.30
N ILE A 106 -11.01 -8.11 1.10
CA ILE A 106 -11.45 -8.95 2.23
C ILE A 106 -11.90 -10.33 1.73
N LYS A 107 -12.68 -10.37 0.64
CA LYS A 107 -13.12 -11.63 0.02
C LYS A 107 -11.92 -12.48 -0.40
N GLN A 108 -10.96 -11.89 -1.11
CA GLN A 108 -9.75 -12.59 -1.55
C GLN A 108 -8.94 -13.12 -0.35
N SER A 109 -8.72 -12.30 0.67
CA SER A 109 -7.99 -12.71 1.87
C SER A 109 -8.71 -13.83 2.64
N ARG A 110 -10.05 -13.80 2.70
CA ARG A 110 -10.85 -14.88 3.27
C ARG A 110 -10.62 -16.19 2.50
N ASP A 111 -10.66 -16.14 1.17
CA ASP A 111 -10.46 -17.32 0.34
C ASP A 111 -9.05 -17.91 0.55
N TYR A 112 -8.02 -17.06 0.71
CA TYR A 112 -6.67 -17.52 1.09
C TYR A 112 -6.61 -18.16 2.48
N LEU A 113 -7.24 -17.55 3.48
CA LEU A 113 -7.28 -18.10 4.83
C LEU A 113 -8.01 -19.45 4.86
N ASN A 114 -9.08 -19.62 4.08
CA ASN A 114 -9.75 -20.91 3.94
C ASN A 114 -8.80 -21.99 3.40
N SER A 115 -8.07 -21.67 2.33
CA SER A 115 -7.05 -22.60 1.78
C SER A 115 -5.94 -22.90 2.80
N LEU A 116 -5.50 -21.91 3.58
CA LEU A 116 -4.50 -22.13 4.64
C LEU A 116 -5.04 -23.04 5.76
N ALA A 117 -6.31 -22.88 6.14
CA ALA A 117 -6.96 -23.73 7.13
C ALA A 117 -7.09 -25.19 6.66
N GLU A 118 -7.46 -25.41 5.39
CA GLU A 118 -7.50 -26.74 4.78
C GLU A 118 -6.12 -27.40 4.76
N VAL A 119 -5.09 -26.66 4.36
CA VAL A 119 -3.71 -27.15 4.35
C VAL A 119 -3.23 -27.46 5.78
N MET A 120 -3.60 -26.64 6.77
CA MET A 120 -3.27 -26.89 8.17
C MET A 120 -3.93 -28.17 8.68
N ALA A 121 -5.22 -28.39 8.36
CA ALA A 121 -5.96 -29.58 8.73
C ALA A 121 -5.40 -30.87 8.10
N SER A 122 -4.72 -30.77 6.95
CA SER A 122 -4.13 -31.91 6.25
C SER A 122 -2.91 -32.53 6.97
N GLY A 123 -2.24 -31.75 7.86
CA GLY A 123 -1.05 -32.19 8.59
C GLY A 123 0.24 -32.28 7.77
N TYR A 124 0.22 -32.01 6.46
CA TYR A 124 1.40 -32.12 5.58
C TYR A 124 2.39 -30.95 5.68
N VAL A 125 2.00 -29.83 6.29
CA VAL A 125 2.77 -28.59 6.33
C VAL A 125 2.96 -28.11 7.77
N ASN A 126 4.12 -27.53 8.06
CA ASN A 126 4.41 -26.98 9.38
C ASN A 126 3.41 -25.86 9.74
N HIS A 127 2.70 -26.04 10.86
CA HIS A 127 1.70 -25.10 11.38
C HIS A 127 2.24 -23.68 11.54
N GLN A 128 3.49 -23.51 12.00
CA GLN A 128 4.09 -22.19 12.19
C GLN A 128 4.21 -21.40 10.89
N ASN A 129 4.53 -22.08 9.78
CA ASN A 129 4.63 -21.42 8.47
C ASN A 129 3.26 -20.97 7.97
N ILE A 130 2.22 -21.76 8.21
CA ILE A 130 0.84 -21.42 7.84
C ILE A 130 0.34 -20.23 8.67
N LEU A 131 0.59 -20.26 9.98
CA LEU A 131 0.23 -19.17 10.88
C LEU A 131 0.94 -17.87 10.49
N LEU A 132 2.23 -17.93 10.14
CA LEU A 132 2.95 -16.75 9.65
C LEU A 132 2.34 -16.20 8.36
N ALA A 133 2.04 -17.08 7.39
CA ALA A 133 1.41 -16.68 6.13
C ALA A 133 0.04 -16.03 6.35
N ALA A 134 -0.79 -16.59 7.24
CA ALA A 134 -2.07 -16.02 7.62
C ALA A 134 -1.92 -14.63 8.24
N ARG A 135 -0.90 -14.44 9.10
CA ARG A 135 -0.58 -13.15 9.71
C ARG A 135 -0.22 -12.10 8.66
N GLU A 136 0.58 -12.46 7.68
CA GLU A 136 0.99 -11.58 6.57
C GLU A 136 -0.19 -11.21 5.68
N ILE A 137 -1.01 -12.20 5.29
CA ILE A 137 -2.22 -11.96 4.51
C ILE A 137 -3.12 -10.96 5.24
N LEU A 138 -3.36 -11.16 6.53
CA LEU A 138 -4.18 -10.25 7.32
C LEU A 138 -3.56 -8.86 7.40
N ALA A 139 -2.29 -8.73 7.78
CA ALA A 139 -1.60 -7.44 7.89
C ALA A 139 -1.65 -6.64 6.56
N SER A 140 -1.49 -7.33 5.43
CA SER A 140 -1.49 -6.72 4.09
C SER A 140 -2.81 -6.03 3.73
N ILE A 141 -3.94 -6.44 4.30
CA ILE A 141 -5.26 -5.87 4.01
C ILE A 141 -5.29 -4.39 4.40
N GLY A 142 -4.81 -4.08 5.60
CA GLY A 142 -4.82 -2.71 6.12
C GLY A 142 -3.90 -1.78 5.34
N GLU A 143 -2.73 -2.27 4.93
CA GLU A 143 -1.78 -1.51 4.13
C GLU A 143 -2.33 -1.24 2.74
N ALA A 144 -2.85 -2.28 2.06
CA ALA A 144 -3.47 -2.17 0.74
C ALA A 144 -4.65 -1.19 0.75
N HIS A 145 -5.49 -1.24 1.79
CA HIS A 145 -6.61 -0.29 1.97
C HIS A 145 -6.14 1.16 2.03
N SER A 146 -5.17 1.43 2.89
CA SER A 146 -4.64 2.78 3.08
C SER A 146 -3.90 3.32 1.84
N ALA A 147 -3.19 2.45 1.12
CA ALA A 147 -2.48 2.80 -0.10
C ALA A 147 -3.45 3.10 -1.26
N PHE A 148 -4.46 2.26 -1.44
CA PHE A 148 -5.49 2.46 -2.46
C PHE A 148 -6.24 3.78 -2.25
N ASN A 149 -6.72 4.03 -1.03
CA ASN A 149 -7.41 5.26 -0.68
C ASN A 149 -6.54 6.49 -0.93
N SER A 150 -5.27 6.42 -0.54
CA SER A 150 -4.31 7.51 -0.77
C SER A 150 -4.22 7.86 -2.25
N VAL A 151 -4.08 6.87 -3.13
CA VAL A 151 -3.97 7.10 -4.57
C VAL A 151 -5.27 7.61 -5.16
N ASN A 152 -6.42 7.05 -4.77
CA ASN A 152 -7.72 7.52 -5.24
C ASN A 152 -7.95 9.01 -4.87
N ILE A 153 -7.65 9.37 -3.61
CA ILE A 153 -7.72 10.76 -3.13
C ILE A 153 -6.79 11.67 -3.93
N LEU A 154 -5.55 11.24 -4.18
CA LEU A 154 -4.58 12.05 -4.94
C LEU A 154 -5.06 12.29 -6.38
N GLN A 155 -5.55 11.25 -7.06
CA GLN A 155 -6.09 11.35 -8.41
C GLN A 155 -7.30 12.30 -8.47
N ASN A 156 -8.21 12.21 -7.49
CA ASN A 156 -9.38 13.10 -7.39
C ASN A 156 -9.01 14.55 -7.00
N ASN A 157 -7.78 14.77 -6.51
CA ASN A 157 -7.20 16.10 -6.32
C ASN A 157 -6.30 16.55 -7.48
N GLY A 158 -6.35 15.86 -8.62
CA GLY A 158 -5.62 16.22 -9.83
C GLY A 158 -4.12 15.91 -9.76
N ILE A 159 -3.69 15.05 -8.84
CA ILE A 159 -2.32 14.59 -8.70
C ILE A 159 -2.23 13.19 -9.30
N ASN A 160 -1.41 13.05 -10.34
CA ASN A 160 -1.16 11.74 -10.94
C ASN A 160 -0.36 10.86 -9.97
N ALA A 161 -0.99 9.82 -9.43
CA ALA A 161 -0.41 8.86 -8.52
C ALA A 161 -0.84 7.44 -8.93
N THR A 162 0.00 6.46 -8.64
CA THR A 162 -0.28 5.04 -8.86
C THR A 162 0.05 4.27 -7.60
N VAL A 163 -0.73 3.24 -7.29
CA VAL A 163 -0.40 2.28 -6.23
C VAL A 163 0.18 1.04 -6.89
N ASP A 164 1.38 0.66 -6.46
CA ASP A 164 1.91 -0.68 -6.72
C ASP A 164 1.74 -1.46 -5.43
N ASP A 165 0.81 -2.40 -5.43
CA ASP A 165 0.61 -3.30 -4.30
C ASP A 165 1.78 -4.30 -4.26
N VAL A 166 2.84 -3.93 -3.53
CA VAL A 166 3.97 -4.82 -3.26
C VAL A 166 3.62 -5.57 -1.98
N GLN A 167 3.17 -6.82 -2.13
CA GLN A 167 3.07 -7.73 -0.99
C GLN A 167 4.49 -7.99 -0.47
N VAL A 168 4.84 -7.39 0.66
CA VAL A 168 6.12 -7.67 1.33
C VAL A 168 5.89 -8.92 2.20
N TYR A 169 6.23 -10.08 1.65
CA TYR A 169 6.31 -11.32 2.41
C TYR A 169 7.47 -11.20 3.41
N HIS A 170 7.16 -11.18 4.71
CA HIS A 170 8.14 -11.26 5.79
C HIS A 170 8.56 -12.73 5.98
N LEU A 171 9.21 -13.29 4.96
CA LEU A 171 9.83 -14.61 5.07
C LEU A 171 10.80 -14.62 6.27
N THR A 172 10.43 -15.31 7.35
CA THR A 172 11.37 -15.65 8.41
C THR A 172 12.45 -16.53 7.81
N TYR A 173 13.64 -15.97 7.66
CA TYR A 173 14.85 -16.76 7.49
C TYR A 173 15.04 -17.61 8.74
N ASN A 174 14.89 -18.93 8.59
CA ASN A 174 15.61 -20.02 9.26
C ASN A 174 15.00 -21.34 8.76
N THR A 175 15.72 -22.30 8.17
CA THR A 175 17.00 -22.90 8.59
C THR A 175 17.65 -23.57 7.37
N ILE A 176 18.97 -23.76 7.42
CA ILE A 176 19.81 -24.52 6.46
C ILE A 176 19.15 -25.89 6.18
N GLY A 177 18.47 -26.03 5.03
CA GLY A 177 17.78 -27.28 4.68
C GLY A 177 16.73 -27.20 3.55
N GLN A 178 16.26 -26.01 3.13
CA GLN A 178 15.25 -25.92 2.08
C GLN A 178 15.82 -25.78 0.66
N ARG A 179 15.31 -26.62 -0.26
CA ARG A 179 15.49 -26.47 -1.71
C ARG A 179 14.54 -25.37 -2.23
N GLY A 180 15.09 -24.41 -2.98
CA GLY A 180 14.38 -23.26 -3.58
C GLY A 180 15.08 -21.93 -3.24
N LEU A 181 14.99 -20.93 -4.13
CA LEU A 181 15.41 -19.55 -3.81
C LEU A 181 14.19 -18.78 -3.24
N PRO A 182 14.01 -18.67 -1.92
CA PRO A 182 12.91 -17.89 -1.34
C PRO A 182 12.98 -16.40 -1.72
N LEU A 183 14.16 -15.92 -2.14
CA LEU A 183 14.38 -14.57 -2.65
C LEU A 183 13.98 -14.39 -4.12
N LEU A 184 13.72 -15.45 -4.88
CA LEU A 184 13.50 -15.32 -6.31
C LEU A 184 12.24 -14.50 -6.60
N LEU A 185 11.15 -14.76 -5.88
CA LEU A 185 9.89 -14.01 -6.02
C LEU A 185 10.05 -12.54 -5.59
N PRO A 186 10.51 -12.22 -4.36
CA PRO A 186 10.78 -10.84 -3.96
C PRO A 186 11.79 -10.11 -4.87
N ALA A 187 12.84 -10.78 -5.33
CA ALA A 187 13.82 -10.19 -6.24
C ALA A 187 13.22 -9.95 -7.63
N ILE A 188 12.43 -10.88 -8.17
CA ILE A 188 11.71 -10.70 -9.44
C ILE A 188 10.73 -9.53 -9.32
N ASP A 189 9.98 -9.43 -8.22
CA ASP A 189 9.04 -8.34 -8.02
C ASP A 189 9.76 -7.01 -7.82
N TRP A 190 10.86 -6.98 -7.07
CA TRP A 190 11.75 -5.83 -6.99
C TRP A 190 12.26 -5.40 -8.38
N ILE A 191 12.73 -6.35 -9.20
CA ILE A 191 13.21 -6.07 -10.56
C ILE A 191 12.08 -5.52 -11.44
N LYS A 192 10.88 -6.10 -11.38
CA LYS A 192 9.70 -5.60 -12.12
C LYS A 192 9.38 -4.16 -11.72
N GLN A 193 9.37 -3.88 -10.41
CA GLN A 193 9.06 -2.55 -9.90
C GLN A 193 10.16 -1.54 -10.22
N TYR A 194 11.43 -1.95 -10.09
CA TYR A 194 12.58 -1.14 -10.50
C TYR A 194 12.53 -0.80 -12.00
N ARG A 195 12.13 -1.76 -12.85
CA ARG A 195 11.94 -1.52 -14.29
C ARG A 195 10.82 -0.51 -14.56
N ARG A 196 9.65 -0.66 -13.92
CA ARG A 196 8.53 0.29 -14.04
C ARG A 196 8.95 1.69 -13.60
N PHE A 197 9.66 1.77 -12.49
CA PHE A 197 10.23 3.00 -11.97
C PHE A 197 11.17 3.68 -12.98
N LEU A 198 12.12 2.95 -13.56
CA LEU A 198 13.03 3.49 -14.58
C LEU A 198 12.26 4.00 -15.82
N ALA A 199 11.24 3.27 -16.27
CA ALA A 199 10.39 3.69 -17.38
C ALA A 199 9.66 5.02 -17.09
N SER A 200 9.04 5.15 -15.91
CA SER A 200 8.40 6.40 -15.47
C SER A 200 9.39 7.56 -15.36
N ARG A 201 10.61 7.29 -14.87
CA ARG A 201 11.67 8.32 -14.79
C ARG A 201 12.09 8.81 -16.18
N VAL A 202 12.26 7.91 -17.14
CA VAL A 202 12.56 8.28 -18.53
C VAL A 202 11.45 9.13 -19.13
N ALA A 203 10.18 8.76 -18.91
CA ALA A 203 9.04 9.54 -19.38
C ALA A 203 9.03 10.97 -18.82
N ILE A 204 9.28 11.13 -17.52
CA ILE A 204 9.40 12.45 -16.88
C ILE A 204 10.55 13.25 -17.47
N MET A 205 11.74 12.65 -17.63
CA MET A 205 12.91 13.33 -18.21
C MET A 205 12.65 13.77 -19.65
N LEU A 206 11.98 12.95 -20.46
CA LEU A 206 11.59 13.31 -21.83
C LEU A 206 10.57 14.46 -21.84
N ALA A 207 9.62 14.48 -20.91
CA ALA A 207 8.67 15.58 -20.79
C ALA A 207 9.36 16.90 -20.40
N LEU A 208 10.29 16.85 -19.44
CA LEU A 208 11.11 18.01 -19.04
C LEU A 208 11.99 18.50 -20.19
N ALA A 209 12.63 17.60 -20.93
CA ALA A 209 13.45 17.95 -22.10
C ALA A 209 12.62 18.64 -23.21
N ARG A 210 11.41 18.13 -23.47
CA ARG A 210 10.47 18.76 -24.42
C ARG A 210 10.04 20.15 -23.97
N PHE A 211 9.85 20.37 -22.67
CA PHE A 211 9.51 21.69 -22.13
C PHE A 211 10.70 22.66 -22.24
N ALA A 212 11.90 22.21 -21.87
CA ALA A 212 13.14 22.97 -22.00
C ALA A 212 13.40 23.42 -23.45
N TRP A 213 13.08 22.56 -24.43
CA TRP A 213 13.20 22.91 -25.85
C TRP A 213 12.24 24.02 -26.28
N LYS A 214 11.03 24.08 -25.69
CA LYS A 214 10.03 25.12 -25.97
C LYS A 214 10.36 26.47 -25.33
N THR A 215 11.15 26.48 -24.24
CA THR A 215 11.60 27.70 -23.54
C THR A 215 12.92 28.26 -24.06
N LYS A 216 13.45 27.79 -25.19
CA LYS A 216 14.65 28.40 -25.78
C LYS A 216 14.39 29.87 -26.12
N THR A 217 15.15 30.77 -25.50
CA THR A 217 15.32 32.13 -25.99
C THR A 217 16.06 32.09 -27.32
N LYS A 218 15.58 32.80 -28.34
CA LYS A 218 16.32 32.94 -29.60
C LYS A 218 17.56 33.78 -29.33
N GLY A 219 18.72 33.14 -29.19
CA GLY A 219 20.01 33.82 -29.25
C GLY A 219 20.22 34.36 -30.66
N GLY A 220 20.03 35.67 -30.82
CA GLY A 220 20.41 36.42 -32.01
C GLY A 220 21.44 37.47 -31.62
N GLN A 221 22.20 37.97 -32.59
CA GLN A 221 23.26 38.98 -32.41
C GLN A 221 22.81 40.17 -31.54
N THR A 222 21.53 40.55 -31.63
CA THR A 222 20.90 41.61 -30.84
C THR A 222 20.84 41.37 -29.33
N ALA A 223 20.93 40.13 -28.84
CA ALA A 223 21.01 39.78 -27.41
C ALA A 223 22.45 39.63 -26.91
N VAL A 224 23.42 39.57 -27.82
CA VAL A 224 24.86 39.55 -27.53
C VAL A 224 25.39 40.99 -27.48
N ASP A 225 24.82 41.87 -28.29
CA ASP A 225 25.23 43.27 -28.43
C ASP A 225 24.44 44.25 -27.53
N ALA A 226 23.61 43.75 -26.59
CA ALA A 226 22.82 44.53 -25.63
C ALA A 226 23.39 44.39 -24.21
#